data_AF-A0AB38U5W3-F1
#
_entry.id   AF-A0AB38U5W3-F1
#
_cell.length_a   1.000
_cell.length_b   1.000
_cell.length_c   1.000
_cell.angle_alpha   90.00
_cell.angle_beta   90.00
_cell.angle_gamma   90.00
#
_symmetry.space_group_name_H-M   'P 1'
#
loop_
_entity.id
_entity.type
_entity.pdbx_description
1 polymer ?
#
loop_
_entity_poly.entity_id
_entity_poly.type
_entity_poly.pdbx_seq_one_letter_code
_entity_poly.pdbx_strand_id
1 'polypeptide(L)' 'MSRYPYTEACDYIRAHVTDYSEEHGMRLPTISRSQASQARLAVARALGMDDEELARKIADFARAEEDGK' A
#
# COMPACT_ATOMS: atom_id res chain seq x y z
N MET A 1 15.57 -0.69 -10.25
CA MET A 1 14.90 0.28 -9.36
C MET A 1 14.66 -0.39 -8.02
N SER A 2 15.05 0.25 -6.91
CA SER A 2 14.69 -0.25 -5.57
C SER A 2 13.16 -0.23 -5.43
N ARG A 3 12.57 -1.28 -4.83
CA ARG A 3 11.12 -1.33 -4.56
C ARG A 3 10.72 -0.38 -3.43
N TYR A 4 11.64 -0.12 -2.51
CA TYR A 4 11.46 0.85 -1.43
C TYR A 4 11.60 2.30 -1.90
N PRO A 5 10.82 3.25 -1.34
CA PRO A 5 9.69 3.04 -0.43
C PRO A 5 8.36 2.85 -1.19
N TYR A 6 8.26 3.35 -2.42
CA TYR A 6 7.01 3.52 -3.14
C TYR A 6 6.31 2.21 -3.52
N THR A 7 7.05 1.22 -4.04
CA THR A 7 6.44 -0.04 -4.51
C THR A 7 5.97 -0.86 -3.33
N GLU A 8 6.77 -0.93 -2.27
CA GLU A 8 6.42 -1.63 -1.02
C GLU A 8 5.19 -0.99 -0.36
N ALA A 9 5.16 0.34 -0.24
CA ALA A 9 3.98 1.03 0.28
C ALA A 9 2.72 0.74 -0.54
N CYS A 10 2.80 0.76 -1.86
CA CYS A 10 1.66 0.48 -2.72
C CYS A 10 1.23 -0.99 -2.67
N ASP A 11 2.18 -1.93 -2.57
CA ASP A 11 1.89 -3.35 -2.42
C ASP A 11 1.19 -3.62 -1.08
N TYR A 12 1.63 -2.96 0.00
CA TYR A 12 0.97 -3.00 1.31
C TYR A 12 -0.48 -2.51 1.24
N ILE A 13 -0.71 -1.33 0.66
CA ILE A 13 -2.08 -0.77 0.51
C ILE A 13 -2.96 -1.77 -0.27
N ARG A 14 -2.46 -2.33 -1.37
CA ARG A 14 -3.23 -3.31 -2.16
C ARG A 14 -3.58 -4.58 -1.41
N ALA A 15 -2.68 -5.07 -0.56
CA ALA A 15 -2.94 -6.25 0.25
C ALA A 15 -4.07 -6.02 1.28
N HIS A 16 -4.33 -4.77 1.65
CA HIS A 16 -5.35 -4.39 2.64
C HIS A 16 -6.64 -3.83 2.03
N VAL A 17 -6.59 -3.31 0.80
CA VAL A 17 -7.77 -2.85 0.05
C VAL A 17 -8.32 -4.02 -0.78
N THR A 18 -8.99 -4.94 -0.09
CA THR A 18 -9.50 -6.20 -0.64
C THR A 18 -11.00 -6.36 -0.48
N ASP A 19 -11.61 -7.14 -1.37
CA ASP A 19 -13.00 -7.57 -1.27
C ASP A 19 -13.14 -9.06 -1.60
N TYR A 20 -14.22 -9.69 -1.15
CA TYR A 20 -14.46 -11.11 -1.38
C TYR A 20 -14.88 -11.38 -2.82
N SER A 21 -14.14 -12.24 -3.52
CA SER A 21 -14.52 -12.73 -4.84
C SER A 21 -15.23 -14.06 -4.70
N GLU A 22 -16.53 -14.12 -5.04
CA GLU A 22 -17.28 -15.38 -5.06
C GLU A 22 -16.68 -16.40 -6.04
N GLU A 23 -16.20 -15.92 -7.21
CA GLU A 23 -15.55 -16.76 -8.22
C GLU A 23 -14.30 -17.47 -7.69
N HIS A 24 -13.48 -16.76 -6.92
CA HIS A 24 -12.21 -17.30 -6.42
C HIS A 24 -12.31 -17.84 -4.99
N GLY A 25 -13.46 -17.69 -4.34
CA GLY A 25 -13.70 -18.11 -2.96
C GLY A 25 -12.81 -17.41 -1.91
N MET A 26 -12.15 -16.30 -2.27
CA MET A 26 -11.18 -15.63 -1.41
C MET A 26 -11.17 -14.11 -1.58
N ARG A 27 -10.56 -13.40 -0.63
CA ARG A 27 -10.36 -11.94 -0.72
C ARG A 27 -9.25 -11.61 -1.72
N LEU A 28 -9.55 -10.72 -2.66
CA LEU A 28 -8.63 -10.26 -3.69
C LEU A 28 -8.43 -8.74 -3.62
N PRO A 29 -7.24 -8.23 -3.97
CA PRO A 29 -7.03 -6.79 -4.13
C PRO A 29 -8.00 -6.19 -5.15
N THR A 30 -8.69 -5.12 -4.75
CA THR A 30 -9.66 -4.44 -5.62
C THR A 30 -9.07 -3.29 -6.42
N ILE A 31 -7.83 -2.90 -6.08
CA ILE A 31 -7.14 -1.78 -6.72
C ILE A 31 -5.78 -2.20 -7.32
N SER A 32 -5.44 -1.55 -8.44
CA SER A 32 -4.14 -1.65 -9.08
C SER A 32 -3.06 -0.90 -8.29
N ARG A 33 -1.79 -1.15 -8.61
CA ARG A 33 -0.65 -0.41 -8.03
C ARG A 33 -0.66 1.08 -8.38
N SER A 34 -1.15 1.43 -9.57
CA SER A 34 -1.33 2.82 -9.97
C SER A 34 -2.38 3.54 -9.10
N GLN A 35 -3.54 2.90 -8.88
CA GLN A 35 -4.57 3.42 -7.99
C GLN A 35 -4.08 3.53 -6.54
N ALA A 36 -3.33 2.55 -6.04
CA ALA A 36 -2.71 2.63 -4.72
C ALA A 36 -1.72 3.80 -4.60
N SER A 37 -0.93 4.07 -5.65
CA SER A 37 -0.04 5.23 -5.69
C SER A 37 -0.80 6.56 -5.64
N GLN A 38 -1.90 6.67 -6.40
CA GLN A 38 -2.77 7.84 -6.36
C GLN A 38 -3.42 8.04 -4.98
N ALA A 39 -3.89 6.96 -4.36
CA ALA A 39 -4.48 6.99 -3.01
C ALA A 39 -3.45 7.47 -1.98
N ARG A 40 -2.23 6.91 -1.99
CA ARG A 40 -1.13 7.35 -1.13
C ARG A 40 -0.83 8.84 -1.30
N LEU A 41 -0.72 9.31 -2.54
CA LEU A 41 -0.47 10.74 -2.83
C LEU A 41 -1.61 11.64 -2.32
N ALA A 42 -2.87 11.19 -2.45
CA ALA A 42 -4.02 11.92 -1.92
C ALA A 42 -3.98 12.01 -0.39
N VAL A 43 -3.60 10.93 0.30
CA VAL A 43 -3.43 10.91 1.76
C VAL A 43 -2.28 11.82 2.19
N ALA A 44 -1.12 11.77 1.51
CA ALA A 44 0.01 12.65 1.82
C ALA A 44 -0.40 14.13 1.77
N ARG A 45 -1.12 14.52 0.71
CA ARG A 45 -1.68 15.86 0.55
C ARG A 45 -2.68 16.22 1.64
N ALA A 46 -3.59 15.32 1.99
CA ALA A 46 -4.58 15.56 3.04
C ALA A 46 -3.94 15.76 4.42
N LEU A 47 -2.81 15.10 4.68
CA LEU A 47 -2.05 15.22 5.92
C LEU A 47 -1.03 16.37 5.92
N GLY A 48 -0.83 17.05 4.80
CA GLY A 48 0.25 18.03 4.64
C GLY A 48 1.65 17.42 4.78
N MET A 49 1.80 16.14 4.44
CA MET A 49 3.03 15.37 4.54
C MET A 49 3.67 15.20 3.15
N ASP A 50 4.99 15.10 3.10
CA ASP A 50 5.69 14.72 1.87
C ASP A 50 5.30 13.29 1.44
N ASP A 51 5.12 13.10 0.14
CA ASP A 51 4.67 11.82 -0.42
C ASP A 51 5.71 10.70 -0.21
N GLU A 52 7.01 11.02 -0.29
CA GLU A 52 8.09 10.08 -0.01
C GLU A 52 8.12 9.70 1.47
N GLU A 53 7.93 10.67 2.36
CA GLU A 53 7.86 10.42 3.80
C GLU A 53 6.72 9.45 4.13
N LEU A 54 5.53 9.67 3.56
CA LEU A 54 4.40 8.76 3.76
C LEU A 54 4.69 7.36 3.21
N ALA A 55 5.26 7.25 2.00
CA ALA A 55 5.66 5.97 1.45
C ALA A 55 6.63 5.23 2.38
N ARG A 56 7.59 5.95 2.93
CA ARG A 56 8.61 5.40 3.83
C ARG A 56 7.97 4.80 5.08
N LYS A 57 7.11 5.57 5.75
CA LYS A 57 6.40 5.11 6.95
C LYS A 57 5.58 3.84 6.68
N ILE A 58 4.87 3.77 5.56
CA ILE A 58 4.08 2.58 5.19
C ILE A 58 5.00 1.39 4.89
N ALA A 59 6.07 1.58 4.13
CA ALA A 59 7.00 0.51 3.78
C ALA A 59 7.75 -0.04 5.01
N ASP A 60 8.20 0.85 5.90
CA ASP A 60 8.85 0.46 7.16
C ASP A 60 7.89 -0.33 8.06
N PHE A 61 6.62 0.10 8.15
CA PHE A 61 5.58 -0.63 8.87
C PHE A 61 5.31 -2.01 8.26
N ALA A 62 5.18 -2.08 6.93
CA ALA A 62 4.96 -3.34 6.21
C ALA A 62 6.07 -4.37 6.51
N ARG A 63 7.34 -3.94 6.52
CA ARG A 63 8.47 -4.79 6.88
C ARG A 63 8.40 -5.27 8.33
N ALA A 64 8.10 -4.36 9.25
CA ALA A 64 7.98 -4.71 10.67
C ALA A 64 6.82 -5.71 10.93
N GLU A 65 5.70 -5.59 10.19
CA GLU A 65 4.60 -6.56 10.25
C GLU A 65 4.97 -7.92 9.64
N GLU A 66 5.81 -7.96 8.61
CA GLU A 66 6.29 -9.21 8.02
C GLU A 66 7.30 -9.92 8.93
N ASP A 67 8.22 -9.18 9.54
CA ASP A 67 9.24 -9.73 10.46
C ASP A 67 8.64 -10.25 11.79
N GLY A 68 7.45 -9.77 12.16
CA GLY A 68 6.74 -10.17 13.37
C GLY A 68 5.82 -11.40 13.23
N LYS A 69 5.74 -12.00 12.04
CA LYS A 69 4.93 -13.20 11.73
C LYS A 69 5.78 -14.47 11.76
#